data_AF-A0A2H0ZAB2-F1
#
_entry.id   AF-A0A2H0ZAB2-F1
#
_cell.length_a   1.000
_cell.length_b   1.000
_cell.length_c   1.000
_cell.angle_alpha   90.00
_cell.angle_beta   90.00
_cell.angle_gamma   90.00
#
_symmetry.space_group_name_H-M   'P 1'
#
loop_
_entity.id
_entity.type
_entity.pdbx_description
1 polymer ?
#
loop_
_entity_poly.entity_id
_entity_poly.type
_entity_poly.pdbx_seq_one_letter_code
_entity_poly.pdbx_strand_id
1 'polypeptide(L)'
;MTAFVAGGVVSFFQGTIDQLVILAAFLPVLAGQSGNTGCQALAVTIRGITLREIRKGSVKKLLLKESLLGLFNGALVGLVAGVGMYFLARSQDNPLALPLALIVLAAMTGSCVVSGLFGAVVPIALRRLGADPATASSIFLTTATDVASMGLLLSLASWFLL
;
A
#
# COMPACT_ATOMS: atom_id res chain seq x y z
N MET A 1 5.89 9.85 -15.81
CA MET A 1 4.74 10.67 -15.36
C MET A 1 4.18 10.14 -14.05
N THR A 2 3.80 8.86 -13.96
CA THR A 2 3.16 8.33 -12.74
C THR A 2 4.05 8.30 -11.49
N ALA A 3 5.33 7.95 -11.62
CA ALA A 3 6.30 8.03 -10.52
C ALA A 3 6.47 9.47 -9.97
N PHE A 4 6.28 10.50 -10.80
CA PHE A 4 6.30 11.89 -10.34
C PHE A 4 5.09 12.24 -9.47
N VAL A 5 3.94 11.58 -9.68
CA VAL A 5 2.77 11.73 -8.81
C VAL A 5 3.08 11.17 -7.42
N ALA A 6 3.68 9.99 -7.34
CA ALA A 6 4.14 9.41 -6.08
C ALA A 6 5.19 10.30 -5.39
N GLY A 7 6.18 10.81 -6.13
CA GLY A 7 7.14 11.78 -5.61
C GLY A 7 6.50 13.09 -5.12
N GLY A 8 5.41 13.52 -5.75
CA GLY A 8 4.62 14.67 -5.32
C GLY A 8 3.97 14.47 -3.96
N VAL A 9 3.53 13.25 -3.62
CA VAL A 9 2.99 12.92 -2.28
C VAL A 9 4.08 13.09 -1.23
N VAL A 10 5.27 12.55 -1.46
CA VAL A 10 6.40 12.70 -0.53
C VAL A 10 6.77 14.17 -0.36
N SER A 11 6.76 14.94 -1.45
CA SER A 11 7.05 16.38 -1.43
C SER A 11 6.00 17.18 -0.63
N PHE A 12 4.73 16.78 -0.67
CA PHE A 12 3.67 17.40 0.13
C PHE A 12 3.91 17.22 1.64
N PHE A 13 4.52 16.11 2.05
CA PHE A 13 4.84 15.77 3.44
C PHE A 13 6.29 16.09 3.83
N GLN A 14 6.99 16.96 3.08
CA GLN A 14 8.38 17.29 3.36
C GLN A 14 8.58 17.79 4.81
N GLY A 15 7.68 18.63 5.31
CA GLY A 15 7.74 19.10 6.70
C GLY A 15 7.60 17.99 7.76
N THR A 16 6.86 16.92 7.44
CA THR A 16 6.75 15.74 8.32
C THR A 16 8.05 14.93 8.28
N ILE A 17 8.64 14.76 7.10
CA ILE A 17 9.89 14.02 6.92
C ILE A 17 11.05 14.73 7.60
N ASP A 18 11.12 16.06 7.54
CA ASP A 18 12.17 16.84 8.19
C ASP A 18 12.16 16.66 9.72
N GLN A 19 10.98 16.48 10.32
CA GLN A 19 10.84 16.25 11.76
C GLN A 19 11.00 14.76 12.15
N LEU A 20 10.62 13.85 11.25
CA LEU A 20 10.60 12.40 11.50
C LEU A 20 11.40 11.66 10.43
N VAL A 21 12.68 12.04 10.25
CA VAL A 21 13.58 11.52 9.20
C VAL A 21 13.65 9.99 9.19
N ILE A 22 13.53 9.37 10.37
CA ILE A 22 13.54 7.91 10.54
C ILE A 22 12.45 7.19 9.71
N LEU A 23 11.33 7.86 9.39
CA LEU A 23 10.27 7.30 8.55
C LEU A 23 10.73 7.06 7.10
N ALA A 24 11.71 7.84 6.62
CA ALA A 24 12.22 7.69 5.26
C ALA A 24 12.83 6.30 5.01
N ALA A 25 13.41 5.68 6.05
CA ALA A 25 13.94 4.31 5.97
C ALA A 25 12.84 3.26 5.73
N PHE A 26 11.58 3.57 6.09
CA PHE A 26 10.45 2.66 5.95
C PHE A 26 9.62 2.89 4.68
N LEU A 27 9.76 4.04 4.01
CA LEU A 27 9.05 4.31 2.75
C LEU A 27 9.27 3.20 1.69
N PRO A 28 10.50 2.71 1.43
CA PRO A 28 10.71 1.63 0.46
C PRO A 28 10.09 0.31 0.90
N VAL A 29 10.05 0.04 2.21
CA VAL A 29 9.47 -1.19 2.78
C VAL A 29 7.97 -1.21 2.54
N LEU A 30 7.29 -0.10 2.81
CA LEU A 30 5.86 0.04 2.59
C LEU A 30 5.49 0.00 1.11
N ALA A 31 6.22 0.73 0.27
CA ALA A 31 5.99 0.74 -1.18
C ALA A 31 6.19 -0.67 -1.77
N GLY A 32 7.28 -1.35 -1.42
CA GLY A 32 7.58 -2.69 -1.89
C GLY A 32 6.54 -3.73 -1.47
N GLN A 33 6.16 -3.77 -0.19
CA GLN A 33 5.19 -4.76 0.30
C GLN A 33 3.76 -4.49 -0.18
N SER A 34 3.37 -3.22 -0.22
CA SER A 34 2.06 -2.85 -0.79
C SER A 34 2.03 -3.18 -2.28
N GLY A 35 3.07 -2.85 -3.03
CA GLY A 35 3.17 -3.20 -4.45
C GLY A 35 3.05 -4.70 -4.72
N ASN A 36 3.74 -5.53 -3.92
CA ASN A 36 3.64 -7.00 -4.03
C ASN A 36 2.23 -7.52 -3.77
N THR A 37 1.58 -7.03 -2.72
CA THR A 37 0.18 -7.39 -2.39
C THR A 37 -0.77 -7.03 -3.54
N GLY A 38 -0.58 -5.85 -4.13
CA GLY A 38 -1.39 -5.38 -5.26
C GLY A 38 -1.14 -6.21 -6.52
N CYS A 39 0.11 -6.55 -6.80
CA CYS A 39 0.48 -7.37 -7.94
C CYS A 39 -0.10 -8.78 -7.83
N GLN A 40 -0.16 -9.34 -6.62
CA GLN A 40 -0.81 -10.61 -6.37
C GLN A 40 -2.32 -10.53 -6.65
N ALA A 41 -3.02 -9.54 -6.10
CA ALA A 41 -4.44 -9.32 -6.36
C ALA A 41 -4.73 -9.06 -7.85
N LEU A 42 -3.83 -8.34 -8.52
CA LEU A 42 -3.87 -8.09 -9.96
C LEU A 42 -3.79 -9.38 -10.77
N ALA A 43 -2.79 -10.22 -10.49
CA ALA A 43 -2.62 -11.50 -11.18
C ALA A 43 -3.84 -12.41 -11.01
N VAL A 44 -4.37 -12.52 -9.78
CA VAL A 44 -5.59 -13.28 -9.48
C VAL A 44 -6.79 -12.74 -10.28
N THR A 45 -6.92 -11.41 -10.37
CA THR A 45 -8.04 -10.78 -11.06
C THR A 45 -7.94 -10.92 -12.58
N ILE A 46 -6.76 -10.73 -13.18
CA ILE A 46 -6.53 -10.95 -14.61
C ILE A 46 -6.81 -12.41 -14.98
N ARG A 47 -6.36 -13.36 -14.15
CA ARG A 47 -6.67 -14.78 -14.34
C ARG A 47 -8.18 -15.03 -14.31
N GLY A 48 -8.88 -14.49 -13.32
CA GLY A 48 -10.34 -14.63 -13.20
C GLY A 48 -11.11 -13.97 -14.35
N ILE A 49 -10.58 -12.88 -14.92
CA ILE A 49 -11.11 -12.24 -16.13
C ILE A 49 -10.95 -13.17 -17.34
N THR A 50 -9.76 -13.74 -17.50
CA THR A 50 -9.36 -14.55 -18.66
C THR A 50 -10.09 -15.89 -18.67
N LEU A 51 -10.18 -16.56 -17.52
CA LEU A 51 -10.90 -17.82 -17.34
C LEU A 51 -12.43 -17.66 -17.26
N ARG A 52 -12.95 -16.43 -17.38
CA ARG A 52 -14.39 -16.09 -17.25
C ARG A 52 -15.01 -16.54 -15.91
N GLU A 53 -14.20 -16.69 -14.88
CA GLU A 53 -14.62 -17.03 -13.51
C GLU A 53 -15.29 -15.83 -12.81
N ILE A 54 -14.93 -14.60 -13.21
CA ILE A 54 -15.53 -13.38 -12.69
C ILE A 54 -16.83 -13.09 -13.46
N ARG A 55 -17.96 -13.62 -12.98
CA ARG A 55 -19.31 -13.29 -13.46
C ARG A 55 -19.77 -11.91 -12.96
N LYS A 56 -20.69 -11.26 -13.69
CA LYS A 56 -21.42 -10.07 -13.21
C LYS A 56 -22.09 -10.42 -11.87
N GLY A 57 -21.59 -9.83 -10.77
CA GLY A 57 -22.06 -10.10 -9.40
C GLY A 57 -20.98 -10.63 -8.44
N SER A 58 -19.94 -11.30 -8.93
CA SER A 58 -18.86 -11.80 -8.05
C SER A 58 -17.80 -10.75 -7.69
N VAL A 59 -17.84 -9.56 -8.31
CA VAL A 59 -16.89 -8.47 -8.07
C VAL A 59 -16.85 -8.06 -6.60
N LYS A 60 -18.00 -7.90 -5.94
CA LYS A 60 -18.02 -7.55 -4.50
C LYS A 60 -17.33 -8.61 -3.64
N LYS A 61 -17.54 -9.90 -3.96
CA LYS A 61 -16.91 -11.02 -3.26
C LYS A 61 -15.40 -11.05 -3.49
N LEU A 62 -14.95 -10.72 -4.70
CA LEU A 62 -13.53 -10.58 -5.02
C LEU A 62 -12.89 -9.42 -4.25
N LEU A 63 -13.50 -8.22 -4.28
CA LEU A 63 -13.00 -7.06 -3.54
C LEU A 63 -12.89 -7.35 -2.05
N LEU A 64 -13.90 -7.98 -1.45
CA LEU A 64 -13.87 -8.38 -0.04
C LEU A 64 -12.76 -9.41 0.23
N LYS A 65 -12.61 -10.42 -0.62
CA LYS A 65 -11.56 -11.44 -0.50
C LYS A 65 -10.17 -10.81 -0.53
N GLU A 66 -9.89 -9.95 -1.50
CA GLU A 66 -8.58 -9.31 -1.64
C GLU A 66 -8.32 -8.27 -0.53
N SER A 67 -9.36 -7.58 -0.06
CA SER A 67 -9.24 -6.69 1.10
C SER A 67 -8.91 -7.45 2.39
N LEU A 68 -9.53 -8.62 2.60
CA LEU A 68 -9.23 -9.47 3.75
C LEU A 68 -7.81 -10.07 3.66
N LEU A 69 -7.40 -10.54 2.48
CA LEU A 69 -6.02 -10.99 2.27
C LEU A 69 -5.02 -9.86 2.53
N GLY A 70 -5.31 -8.66 2.05
CA GLY A 70 -4.52 -7.47 2.33
C GLY A 70 -4.48 -7.11 3.82
N LEU A 71 -5.59 -7.26 4.54
CA LEU A 71 -5.67 -7.02 5.98
C LEU A 71 -4.78 -8.00 6.76
N PHE A 72 -4.92 -9.31 6.51
CA PHE A 72 -4.15 -10.32 7.23
C PHE A 72 -2.66 -10.26 6.88
N ASN A 73 -2.33 -10.17 5.58
CA ASN A 73 -0.95 -10.05 5.14
C ASN A 73 -0.32 -8.73 5.64
N GLY A 74 -1.06 -7.63 5.54
CA GLY A 74 -0.65 -6.32 6.02
C GLY A 74 -0.44 -6.27 7.53
N ALA A 75 -1.29 -6.92 8.31
CA ALA A 75 -1.13 -7.00 9.77
C ALA A 75 0.11 -7.81 10.16
N LEU A 76 0.37 -8.94 9.50
CA LEU A 76 1.54 -9.78 9.77
C LEU A 76 2.84 -9.06 9.40
N VAL A 77 2.92 -8.55 8.17
CA VAL A 77 4.11 -7.82 7.70
C VAL A 77 4.27 -6.48 8.43
N GLY A 78 3.15 -5.82 8.75
CA GLY A 78 3.11 -4.59 9.53
C GLY A 78 3.59 -4.77 10.96
N LEU A 79 3.30 -5.92 11.59
CA LEU A 79 3.86 -6.27 12.89
C LEU A 79 5.38 -6.42 12.81
N VAL A 80 5.89 -7.13 11.81
CA VAL A 80 7.35 -7.29 11.61
C VAL A 80 8.02 -5.95 11.34
N ALA A 81 7.43 -5.12 10.46
CA ALA A 81 7.93 -3.79 10.15
C ALA A 81 7.87 -2.86 11.37
N GLY A 82 6.78 -2.90 12.13
CA GLY A 82 6.63 -2.12 13.37
C GLY A 82 7.65 -2.53 14.44
N VAL A 83 7.93 -3.82 14.59
CA VAL A 83 9.01 -4.30 15.47
C VAL A 83 10.38 -3.78 14.99
N GLY A 84 10.65 -3.84 13.68
CA GLY A 84 11.86 -3.25 13.11
C GLY A 84 11.98 -1.75 13.39
N MET A 85 10.88 -1.01 13.25
CA MET A 85 10.79 0.43 13.54
C MET A 85 11.05 0.72 15.01
N TYR A 86 10.48 -0.08 15.91
CA TYR A 86 10.71 0.04 17.35
C TYR A 86 12.20 -0.09 17.69
N PHE A 87 12.86 -1.13 17.20
CA PHE A 87 14.28 -1.35 17.47
C PHE A 87 15.17 -0.27 16.83
N LEU A 88 14.86 0.17 15.60
CA LEU A 88 15.59 1.25 14.94
C LEU A 88 15.45 2.59 15.69
N ALA A 89 14.24 2.92 16.15
CA ALA A 89 14.02 4.14 16.92
C ALA A 89 14.70 4.06 18.29
N ARG A 90 14.67 2.90 18.94
CA ARG A 90 15.32 2.71 20.24
C ARG A 90 16.83 2.78 20.15
N SER A 91 17.45 2.31 19.07
CA SER A 91 18.90 2.41 18.86
C SER A 91 19.38 3.85 18.60
N GLN A 92 18.45 4.77 18.27
CA GLN A 92 18.70 6.20 18.12
C GLN A 92 18.24 7.02 19.34
N ASP A 93 17.94 6.36 20.46
CA ASP A 93 17.40 6.98 21.68
C ASP A 93 16.14 7.85 21.45
N ASN A 94 15.37 7.54 20.42
CA ASN A 94 14.18 8.31 20.07
C ASN A 94 13.03 7.98 21.04
N PRO A 95 12.48 8.98 21.78
CA PRO A 95 11.40 8.76 22.73
C PRO A 95 10.09 8.32 22.07
N LEU A 96 9.94 8.52 20.75
CA LEU A 96 8.77 8.15 19.95
C LEU A 96 8.85 6.73 19.38
N ALA A 97 9.72 5.86 19.92
CA ALA A 97 9.92 4.50 19.39
C ALA A 97 8.63 3.66 19.33
N LEU A 98 7.84 3.66 20.41
CA LEU A 98 6.57 2.93 20.47
C LEU A 98 5.51 3.52 19.51
N PRO A 99 5.20 4.83 19.52
CA PRO A 99 4.20 5.36 18.60
C PRO A 99 4.60 5.23 17.13
N LEU A 100 5.88 5.39 16.76
CA LEU A 100 6.35 5.15 15.40
C LEU A 100 6.13 3.69 14.95
N ALA A 101 6.40 2.73 15.83
CA ALA A 101 6.15 1.31 15.54
C ALA A 101 4.67 1.01 15.28
N LEU A 102 3.76 1.61 16.06
CA LEU A 102 2.31 1.46 15.86
C LEU A 102 1.84 2.13 14.57
N ILE A 103 2.39 3.30 14.24
CA ILE A 103 2.10 3.99 12.98
C ILE A 103 2.55 3.15 11.79
N VAL A 104 3.74 2.57 11.82
CA VAL A 104 4.23 1.68 10.75
C VAL A 104 3.34 0.45 10.59
N LEU A 105 2.90 -0.16 11.70
CA LEU A 105 1.98 -1.30 11.68
C LEU A 105 0.64 -0.91 11.03
N ALA A 106 0.04 0.19 11.47
CA ALA A 106 -1.24 0.68 10.96
C ALA A 106 -1.14 1.08 9.48
N ALA A 107 -0.08 1.81 9.12
CA ALA A 107 0.19 2.24 7.75
C ALA A 107 0.38 1.03 6.83
N MET A 108 1.22 0.06 7.19
CA MET A 108 1.43 -1.14 6.39
C MET A 108 0.14 -1.93 6.20
N THR A 109 -0.62 -2.11 7.29
CA THR A 109 -1.90 -2.84 7.24
C THR A 109 -2.89 -2.16 6.30
N GLY A 110 -3.10 -0.85 6.47
CA GLY A 110 -3.99 -0.06 5.61
C GLY A 110 -3.53 -0.06 4.16
N SER A 111 -2.23 0.06 3.92
CA SER A 111 -1.65 0.11 2.58
C SER A 111 -1.84 -1.22 1.83
N CYS A 112 -1.66 -2.35 2.51
CA CYS A 112 -1.92 -3.67 1.92
C CYS A 112 -3.40 -3.90 1.61
N VAL A 113 -4.32 -3.42 2.46
CA VAL A 113 -5.77 -3.46 2.18
C VAL A 113 -6.11 -2.67 0.93
N VAL A 114 -5.65 -1.41 0.87
CA VAL A 114 -5.86 -0.53 -0.28
C VAL A 114 -5.23 -1.13 -1.53
N SER A 115 -4.04 -1.68 -1.42
CA SER A 115 -3.34 -2.31 -2.53
C SER A 115 -4.07 -3.54 -3.08
N GLY A 116 -4.56 -4.43 -2.22
CA GLY A 116 -5.39 -5.57 -2.64
C GLY A 116 -6.66 -5.12 -3.36
N LEU A 117 -7.28 -4.03 -2.90
CA LEU A 117 -8.42 -3.43 -3.55
C LEU A 117 -8.06 -2.89 -4.95
N PHE A 118 -6.98 -2.11 -5.09
CA PHE A 118 -6.54 -1.58 -6.38
C PHE A 118 -6.11 -2.68 -7.35
N GLY A 119 -5.46 -3.74 -6.86
CA GLY A 119 -5.11 -4.92 -7.65
C GLY A 119 -6.34 -5.58 -8.28
N ALA A 120 -7.50 -5.55 -7.62
CA ALA A 120 -8.74 -6.04 -8.19
C ALA A 120 -9.49 -4.99 -9.04
N VAL A 121 -9.53 -3.73 -8.61
CA VAL A 121 -10.31 -2.68 -9.28
C VAL A 121 -9.71 -2.28 -10.62
N VAL A 122 -8.40 -2.06 -10.70
CA VAL A 122 -7.69 -1.58 -11.90
C VAL A 122 -7.96 -2.44 -13.14
N PRO A 123 -7.72 -3.78 -13.12
CA PRO A 123 -7.95 -4.61 -14.30
C PRO A 123 -9.43 -4.71 -14.69
N ILE A 124 -10.35 -4.66 -13.72
CA ILE A 124 -11.80 -4.67 -13.97
C ILE A 124 -12.22 -3.37 -14.64
N ALA A 125 -11.71 -2.22 -14.17
CA ALA A 125 -11.98 -0.92 -14.73
C ALA A 125 -11.45 -0.82 -16.17
N LEU A 126 -10.19 -1.21 -16.40
CA LEU A 126 -9.59 -1.21 -17.74
C LEU A 126 -10.38 -2.07 -18.74
N ARG A 127 -10.76 -3.29 -18.34
CA ARG A 127 -11.60 -4.16 -19.18
C ARG A 127 -12.95 -3.52 -19.52
N ARG A 128 -13.57 -2.81 -18.57
CA ARG A 128 -14.85 -2.11 -18.81
C ARG A 128 -14.69 -0.93 -19.78
N LEU A 129 -13.52 -0.29 -19.78
CA LEU A 129 -13.18 0.79 -20.71
C LEU A 129 -12.71 0.28 -22.08
N GLY A 130 -12.65 -1.04 -22.29
CA GLY A 130 -12.19 -1.64 -23.54
C GLY A 130 -10.68 -1.71 -23.72
N ALA A 131 -9.90 -1.35 -22.69
CA ALA A 131 -8.45 -1.47 -22.68
C ALA A 131 -8.00 -2.88 -22.29
N ASP A 132 -6.80 -3.28 -22.71
CA ASP A 132 -6.18 -4.54 -22.30
C ASP A 132 -5.62 -4.42 -20.86
N PRO A 133 -6.21 -5.14 -19.88
CA PRO A 133 -5.72 -5.09 -18.51
C PRO A 133 -4.33 -5.72 -18.34
N ALA A 134 -3.87 -6.60 -19.23
CA ALA A 134 -2.57 -7.24 -19.08
C ALA A 134 -1.39 -6.25 -19.24
N THR A 135 -1.56 -5.24 -20.11
CA THR A 135 -0.48 -4.31 -20.48
C THR A 135 -0.46 -3.05 -19.62
N ALA A 136 -1.63 -2.51 -19.27
CA ALA A 136 -1.71 -1.22 -18.57
C ALA A 136 -1.80 -1.33 -17.04
N SER A 137 -2.26 -2.46 -16.49
CA SER A 137 -2.62 -2.51 -15.06
C SER A 137 -1.42 -2.36 -14.12
N SER A 138 -0.24 -2.87 -14.48
CA SER A 138 0.95 -2.82 -13.62
C SER A 138 1.42 -1.38 -13.36
N ILE A 139 1.33 -0.50 -14.36
CA ILE A 139 1.73 0.91 -14.27
C ILE A 139 0.76 1.68 -13.36
N PHE A 140 -0.55 1.53 -13.57
CA PHE A 140 -1.55 2.22 -12.73
C PHE A 140 -1.56 1.68 -11.30
N LEU A 141 -1.37 0.37 -11.14
CA LEU A 141 -1.31 -0.27 -9.84
C LEU A 141 -0.15 0.25 -9.01
N THR A 142 1.07 0.14 -9.51
CA THR A 142 2.30 0.55 -8.77
C THR A 142 2.20 2.00 -8.31
N THR A 143 1.69 2.87 -9.18
CA THR A 143 1.44 4.27 -8.84
C THR A 143 0.42 4.43 -7.71
N ALA A 144 -0.72 3.75 -7.81
CA ALA A 144 -1.76 3.81 -6.79
C ALA A 144 -1.26 3.26 -5.45
N THR A 145 -0.47 2.19 -5.46
CA THR A 145 0.10 1.59 -4.25
C THR A 145 1.17 2.46 -3.63
N ASP A 146 2.01 3.12 -4.42
CA ASP A 146 3.04 4.04 -3.90
C ASP A 146 2.40 5.26 -3.26
N VAL A 147 1.44 5.89 -3.96
CA VAL A 147 0.67 7.03 -3.44
C VAL A 147 -0.07 6.67 -2.15
N ALA A 148 -0.77 5.53 -2.14
CA ALA A 148 -1.51 5.09 -0.97
C ALA A 148 -0.60 4.76 0.21
N SER A 149 0.52 4.06 -0.03
CA SER A 149 1.38 3.58 1.04
C SER A 149 2.23 4.67 1.68
N MET A 150 2.89 5.49 0.86
CA MET A 150 3.65 6.65 1.34
C MET A 150 2.72 7.68 1.96
N GLY A 151 1.56 7.94 1.32
CA GLY A 151 0.55 8.85 1.83
C GLY A 151 -0.01 8.42 3.17
N LEU A 152 -0.37 7.15 3.35
CA LEU A 152 -0.89 6.64 4.63
C LEU A 152 0.14 6.75 5.76
N LEU A 153 1.39 6.37 5.51
CA LEU A 153 2.44 6.45 6.54
C LEU A 153 2.66 7.89 7.00
N LEU A 154 2.86 8.78 6.05
CA LEU A 154 3.19 10.18 6.34
C LEU A 154 1.98 10.92 6.92
N SER A 155 0.76 10.61 6.47
CA SER A 155 -0.47 11.17 7.06
C SER A 155 -0.67 10.73 8.51
N LEU A 156 -0.48 9.44 8.80
CA LEU A 156 -0.61 8.93 10.17
C LEU A 156 0.48 9.53 11.07
N ALA A 157 1.72 9.60 10.61
CA ALA A 157 2.77 10.25 11.37
C ALA A 157 2.49 11.74 11.64
N SER A 158 2.05 12.46 10.60
CA SER A 158 1.79 13.90 10.72
C SER A 158 0.56 14.22 11.55
N TRP A 159 -0.44 13.33 11.63
CA TRP A 159 -1.63 13.56 12.44
C TRP A 159 -1.41 13.20 13.92
N PHE A 160 -0.64 12.14 14.19
CA PHE A 160 -0.52 11.59 15.54
C PHE A 160 0.73 12.06 16.30
N LEU A 161 1.78 12.53 15.61
CA LEU A 161 3.06 12.90 16.25
C LEU A 161 3.43 14.38 16.11
N LEU A 162 2.76 15.13 15.22
CA LEU A 162 2.96 16.56 15.00
C LEU A 162 1.68 17.31 15.37
#